data_AF-A0A9P8RSX8-F1
#
_entry.id   AF-A0A9P8RSX8-F1
#
_cell.length_a   1.000
_cell.length_b   1.000
_cell.length_c   1.000
_cell.angle_alpha   90.00
_cell.angle_beta   90.00
_cell.angle_gamma   90.00
#
_symmetry.space_group_name_H-M   'P 1'
#
loop_
_entity.id
_entity.type
_entity.pdbx_description
1 polymer ?
#
loop_
_entity_poly.entity_id
_entity_poly.type
_entity_poly.pdbx_seq_one_letter_code
_entity_poly.pdbx_strand_id
1 'polypeptide(L)'
;MSFRRSSLPRSPSSSAGLVNSQSPPHHSAPTQFPPALQQSPLTTGGTAHSITSNSIDDLTAILSQTHIDSQNRVPIFPEIESSLRTLANIVPPLSLPNFPIDRRNDEVAHVVNDVLRVELQAAHTDSIITSDHQCFAPARAFCERWDIPEQALENFIKLSCGDTKFPVLLLLTPSDGHEEQSYVDMFRNSSTLRWIYHAFKDIGVNVADISILDVCPLLSQRRIRQMGPADAQTAIEEAYGLIEKLLETFKPNIVVSCQCTTRGTRTWSRAGNSVALQLCSSVSGAKSGHVEIAQVGDHKIKVVQGFHPMYILYEKDDYEYQIRERILKEIFQRVYSPCASWKPPSDSPNLERELSKCLDTAVAELLLSAERLLRKAKSGETGHRNKPDYLGIKDEFLANSTQSKAEIDKAFKTFLGKLERQAGTNDRTVEGIKPPLEW
;
A
#
# COMPACT_ATOMS: atom_id res chain seq x y z
N MET A 1 -18.78 -54.94 22.07
CA MET A 1 -19.96 -54.77 21.19
C MET A 1 -19.46 -54.75 19.75
N SER A 2 -19.92 -55.71 18.95
CA SER A 2 -19.40 -56.06 17.62
C SER A 2 -20.07 -55.21 16.53
N PHE A 3 -19.27 -54.49 15.73
CA PHE A 3 -19.75 -53.75 14.56
C PHE A 3 -19.67 -54.64 13.31
N ARG A 4 -20.84 -55.02 12.79
CA ARG A 4 -20.99 -55.72 11.51
C ARG A 4 -20.76 -54.75 10.35
N ARG A 5 -19.90 -55.17 9.42
CA ARG A 5 -19.73 -54.62 8.07
C ARG A 5 -20.98 -54.93 7.23
N SER A 6 -21.51 -53.93 6.53
CA SER A 6 -22.46 -54.11 5.44
C SER A 6 -21.78 -53.81 4.10
N SER A 7 -21.88 -54.77 3.20
CA SER A 7 -21.38 -54.80 1.84
C SER A 7 -22.36 -54.14 0.86
N LEU A 8 -21.86 -53.27 -0.01
CA LEU A 8 -22.58 -52.73 -1.17
C LEU A 8 -22.24 -53.56 -2.42
N PRO A 9 -23.21 -53.84 -3.32
CA PRO A 9 -22.95 -54.53 -4.57
C PRO A 9 -22.49 -53.57 -5.69
N ARG A 10 -21.62 -54.12 -6.55
CA ARG A 10 -21.08 -53.50 -7.79
C ARG A 10 -21.98 -53.77 -9.00
N SER A 11 -22.16 -52.72 -9.81
CA SER A 11 -22.23 -52.62 -11.29
C SER A 11 -23.37 -53.35 -12.06
N PRO A 12 -23.82 -52.82 -13.22
CA PRO A 12 -23.02 -52.99 -14.44
C PRO A 12 -22.88 -51.74 -15.35
N SER A 13 -21.78 -51.80 -16.09
CA SER A 13 -21.40 -51.06 -17.29
C SER A 13 -22.46 -51.09 -18.39
N SER A 14 -22.65 -49.97 -19.08
CA SER A 14 -23.15 -49.95 -20.45
C SER A 14 -22.23 -49.11 -21.34
N SER A 15 -22.10 -49.62 -22.55
CA SER A 15 -21.10 -49.34 -23.56
C SER A 15 -21.74 -48.72 -24.80
N ALA A 16 -20.89 -48.06 -25.58
CA ALA A 16 -20.99 -47.84 -27.03
C ALA A 16 -21.92 -46.72 -27.54
N GLY A 17 -21.30 -45.79 -28.26
CA GLY A 17 -21.92 -44.77 -29.09
C GLY A 17 -20.87 -44.05 -29.94
N LEU A 18 -20.21 -44.80 -30.84
CA LEU A 18 -19.40 -44.28 -31.94
C LEU A 18 -20.32 -43.57 -32.95
N VAL A 19 -20.06 -42.30 -33.25
CA VAL A 19 -20.51 -41.68 -34.52
C VAL A 19 -19.32 -40.97 -35.15
N ASN A 20 -19.12 -41.30 -36.42
CA ASN A 20 -17.97 -40.97 -37.23
C ASN A 20 -18.33 -39.85 -38.21
N SER A 21 -17.32 -39.05 -38.55
CA SER A 21 -17.09 -38.34 -39.83
C SER A 21 -18.11 -37.34 -40.39
N GLN A 22 -17.66 -36.10 -40.61
CA GLN A 22 -17.59 -35.47 -41.95
C GLN A 22 -16.91 -34.07 -41.89
N SER A 23 -15.70 -33.98 -42.46
CA SER A 23 -15.18 -32.80 -43.20
C SER A 23 -15.52 -33.01 -44.69
N PRO A 24 -15.44 -32.07 -45.67
CA PRO A 24 -14.54 -30.89 -45.87
C PRO A 24 -15.31 -29.68 -46.54
N PRO A 25 -14.77 -28.70 -47.34
CA PRO A 25 -13.41 -28.47 -47.86
C PRO A 25 -12.84 -27.02 -47.81
N HIS A 26 -11.56 -26.98 -48.22
CA HIS A 26 -10.66 -25.86 -48.49
C HIS A 26 -11.11 -24.84 -49.55
N HIS A 27 -10.37 -23.71 -49.59
CA HIS A 27 -10.16 -22.64 -50.61
C HIS A 27 -10.55 -21.26 -50.04
N SER A 28 -9.76 -20.18 -50.01
CA SER A 28 -8.70 -19.72 -50.92
C SER A 28 -7.78 -18.64 -50.29
N ALA A 29 -6.53 -18.65 -50.75
CA ALA A 29 -5.59 -17.57 -51.09
C ALA A 29 -5.26 -16.38 -50.12
N PRO A 30 -3.98 -15.94 -50.10
CA PRO A 30 -3.49 -14.85 -49.25
C PRO A 30 -3.49 -13.50 -49.99
N THR A 31 -3.94 -12.45 -49.29
CA THR A 31 -3.82 -11.07 -49.76
C THR A 31 -2.41 -10.55 -49.46
N GLN A 32 -1.70 -10.20 -50.53
CA GLN A 32 -0.44 -9.46 -50.52
C GLN A 32 -0.68 -7.94 -50.42
N PHE A 33 0.39 -7.22 -50.03
CA PHE A 33 0.73 -5.79 -50.16
C PHE A 33 0.78 -4.96 -48.85
N PRO A 34 1.67 -3.95 -48.72
CA PRO A 34 3.03 -3.80 -49.29
C PRO A 34 4.03 -3.29 -48.19
N PRO A 35 5.20 -2.67 -48.46
CA PRO A 35 6.45 -2.99 -47.79
C PRO A 35 6.83 -2.01 -46.67
N ALA A 36 7.79 -2.48 -45.86
CA ALA A 36 8.49 -1.73 -44.84
C ALA A 36 9.09 -0.40 -45.34
N LEU A 37 8.82 0.68 -44.61
CA LEU A 37 9.63 1.89 -44.65
C LEU A 37 10.90 1.67 -43.83
N GLN A 38 12.03 1.68 -44.54
CA GLN A 38 13.36 1.91 -43.97
C GLN A 38 13.43 3.32 -43.38
N GLN A 39 13.88 3.43 -42.13
CA GLN A 39 14.53 4.64 -41.64
C GLN A 39 15.87 4.27 -40.98
N SER A 40 16.91 4.92 -41.48
CA SER A 40 18.30 4.85 -41.05
C SER A 40 18.53 5.61 -39.72
N PRO A 41 19.70 5.46 -39.08
CA PRO A 41 19.87 5.75 -37.65
C PRO A 41 20.16 7.23 -37.39
N LEU A 42 19.51 7.79 -36.36
CA LEU A 42 19.89 9.07 -35.77
C LEU A 42 20.65 8.83 -34.46
N THR A 43 21.94 9.09 -34.53
CA THR A 43 22.84 9.33 -33.40
C THR A 43 22.70 10.77 -32.91
N THR A 44 22.25 10.95 -31.67
CA THR A 44 22.53 12.07 -30.74
C THR A 44 22.13 11.55 -29.35
N GLY A 45 22.97 11.41 -28.32
CA GLY A 45 23.89 12.41 -27.78
C GLY A 45 23.11 13.36 -26.86
N GLY A 46 22.93 13.05 -25.57
CA GLY A 46 22.35 14.03 -24.64
C GLY A 46 21.78 13.49 -23.32
N THR A 47 22.56 13.70 -22.26
CA THR A 47 22.19 14.02 -20.87
C THR A 47 21.28 13.07 -20.07
N ALA A 48 21.90 12.38 -19.11
CA ALA A 48 21.23 11.84 -17.94
C ALA A 48 20.60 12.99 -17.12
N HIS A 49 19.27 12.95 -16.96
CA HIS A 49 18.57 13.79 -16.00
C HIS A 49 18.71 13.18 -14.60
N SER A 50 19.50 13.86 -13.77
CA SER A 50 19.53 13.68 -12.32
C SER A 50 18.21 14.19 -11.75
N ILE A 51 17.40 13.29 -11.18
CA ILE A 51 16.21 13.63 -10.40
C ILE A 51 16.70 13.90 -8.97
N THR A 52 16.72 15.16 -8.57
CA THR A 52 17.00 15.59 -7.20
C THR A 52 16.00 16.67 -6.78
N SER A 53 15.53 16.58 -5.52
CA SER A 53 14.96 17.63 -4.65
C SER A 53 13.46 17.99 -4.64
N ASN A 54 12.51 17.09 -4.94
CA ASN A 54 11.08 17.48 -4.85
C ASN A 54 10.51 17.58 -3.41
N SER A 55 11.05 16.87 -2.41
CA SER A 55 10.42 16.78 -1.07
C SER A 55 10.43 18.07 -0.22
N ILE A 56 11.33 19.03 -0.49
CA ILE A 56 11.47 20.26 0.33
C ILE A 56 10.66 21.40 -0.28
N ASP A 57 10.66 21.49 -1.61
CA ASP A 57 9.84 22.45 -2.33
C ASP A 57 8.35 22.13 -2.11
N ASP A 58 7.99 20.85 -2.01
CA ASP A 58 6.64 20.41 -1.65
C ASP A 58 6.23 20.81 -0.22
N LEU A 59 7.12 20.63 0.77
CA LEU A 59 6.86 21.06 2.15
C LEU A 59 6.78 22.59 2.27
N THR A 60 7.62 23.31 1.54
CA THR A 60 7.62 24.78 1.51
C THR A 60 6.37 25.31 0.79
N ALA A 61 5.94 24.64 -0.28
CA ALA A 61 4.70 24.95 -1.00
C ALA A 61 3.47 24.68 -0.12
N ILE A 62 3.40 23.56 0.60
CA ILE A 62 2.32 23.25 1.57
C ILE A 62 2.26 24.33 2.67
N LEU A 63 3.41 24.76 3.21
CA LEU A 63 3.49 25.83 4.20
C LEU A 63 3.14 27.22 3.64
N SER A 64 3.29 27.43 2.33
CA SER A 64 2.94 28.69 1.66
C SER A 64 1.47 28.74 1.22
N GLN A 65 0.87 27.58 0.89
CA GLN A 65 -0.51 27.45 0.41
C GLN A 65 -1.55 27.48 1.55
N THR A 66 -1.15 27.27 2.80
CA THR A 66 -2.01 27.31 4.01
C THR A 66 -2.50 28.73 4.39
N HIS A 67 -2.24 29.74 3.55
CA HIS A 67 -2.53 31.13 3.85
C HIS A 67 -3.74 31.70 3.11
N ILE A 68 -4.94 31.13 3.31
CA ILE A 68 -6.22 31.80 2.93
C ILE A 68 -7.26 31.67 4.06
N ASP A 69 -7.68 32.84 4.55
CA ASP A 69 -8.80 33.18 5.45
C ASP A 69 -8.78 32.78 6.94
N SER A 70 -8.27 33.68 7.79
CA SER A 70 -9.10 34.53 8.68
C SER A 70 -8.22 35.37 9.64
N GLN A 71 -8.81 36.42 10.21
CA GLN A 71 -8.17 37.60 10.80
C GLN A 71 -7.40 37.41 12.13
N ASN A 72 -6.47 36.46 12.24
CA ASN A 72 -5.49 36.46 13.34
C ASN A 72 -4.13 35.94 12.88
N ARG A 73 -3.22 36.89 12.59
CA ARG A 73 -1.85 36.61 12.16
C ARG A 73 -0.97 36.28 13.36
N VAL A 74 -0.45 35.06 13.41
CA VAL A 74 0.86 34.77 14.02
C VAL A 74 1.79 34.41 12.87
N PRO A 75 2.85 35.19 12.59
CA PRO A 75 3.78 34.84 11.53
C PRO A 75 4.55 33.57 11.90
N ILE A 76 4.62 32.61 10.99
CA ILE A 76 5.60 31.52 11.08
C ILE A 76 6.97 32.17 10.96
N PHE A 77 7.81 31.99 11.98
CA PHE A 77 9.15 32.58 12.04
C PHE A 77 10.03 32.03 10.90
N PRO A 78 10.71 32.90 10.11
CA PRO A 78 11.69 32.52 9.08
C PRO A 78 12.77 31.52 9.56
N GLU A 79 12.96 31.45 10.87
CA GLU A 79 13.88 30.55 11.57
C GLU A 79 13.53 29.07 11.40
N ILE A 80 12.24 28.71 11.30
CA ILE A 80 11.79 27.32 11.09
C ILE A 80 12.12 26.85 9.67
N GLU A 81 11.83 27.68 8.67
CA GLU A 81 12.14 27.39 7.26
C GLU A 81 13.66 27.26 7.04
N SER A 82 14.44 28.17 7.62
CA SER A 82 15.90 28.13 7.60
C SER A 82 16.47 26.87 8.26
N SER A 83 15.87 26.41 9.37
CA SER A 83 16.31 25.19 10.07
C SER A 83 16.01 23.93 9.26
N LEU A 84 14.86 23.86 8.59
CA LEU A 84 14.49 22.74 7.72
C LEU A 84 15.38 22.65 6.46
N ARG A 85 15.68 23.78 5.81
CA ARG A 85 16.63 23.84 4.68
C ARG A 85 18.04 23.45 5.09
N THR A 86 18.48 23.86 6.28
CA THR A 86 19.81 23.50 6.81
C THR A 86 19.91 21.99 7.08
N LEU A 87 18.87 21.38 7.65
CA LEU A 87 18.82 19.94 7.90
C LEU A 87 18.85 19.11 6.61
N ALA A 88 18.20 19.60 5.56
CA ALA A 88 18.20 18.95 4.25
C ALA A 88 19.58 18.94 3.57
N ASN A 89 20.36 20.00 3.72
CA ASN A 89 21.67 20.14 3.07
C ASN A 89 22.80 19.38 3.79
N ILE A 90 22.58 18.92 5.03
CA ILE A 90 23.59 18.24 5.85
C ILE A 90 23.58 16.71 5.65
N VAL A 91 22.50 16.15 5.10
CA VAL A 91 22.39 14.70 4.86
C VAL A 91 22.71 14.43 3.39
N PRO A 92 23.94 13.99 3.04
CA PRO A 92 24.19 13.54 1.68
C PRO A 92 23.25 12.36 1.38
N PRO A 93 22.61 12.32 0.19
CA PRO A 93 21.77 11.19 -0.17
C PRO A 93 22.61 9.93 -0.08
N LEU A 94 22.21 9.00 0.79
CA LEU A 94 22.83 7.69 0.88
C LEU A 94 22.76 7.08 -0.52
N SER A 95 23.91 6.97 -1.17
CA SER A 95 24.06 6.34 -2.47
C SER A 95 23.90 4.83 -2.25
N LEU A 96 22.66 4.40 -2.13
CA LEU A 96 22.33 3.00 -2.05
C LEU A 96 22.79 2.30 -3.33
N PRO A 97 23.27 1.05 -3.26
CA PRO A 97 23.59 0.29 -4.45
C PRO A 97 22.38 0.27 -5.39
N ASN A 98 22.64 0.47 -6.69
CA ASN A 98 21.68 0.12 -7.73
C ASN A 98 21.52 -1.39 -7.66
N PHE A 99 20.47 -1.85 -6.99
CA PHE A 99 20.00 -3.22 -7.13
C PHE A 99 19.12 -3.24 -8.37
N PRO A 100 19.60 -3.78 -9.51
CA PRO A 100 18.70 -4.00 -10.61
C PRO A 100 17.68 -5.05 -10.15
N ILE A 101 16.38 -4.73 -10.22
CA ILE A 101 15.40 -5.76 -10.57
C ILE A 101 16.01 -6.51 -11.75
N ASP A 102 16.06 -7.84 -11.73
CA ASP A 102 16.69 -8.59 -12.82
C ASP A 102 15.87 -8.39 -14.11
N ARG A 103 16.25 -7.36 -14.87
CA ARG A 103 15.51 -6.91 -16.06
C ARG A 103 15.55 -7.91 -17.21
N ARG A 104 16.33 -8.99 -17.07
CA ARG A 104 16.50 -9.99 -18.13
C ARG A 104 15.23 -10.77 -18.44
N ASN A 105 14.27 -10.82 -17.50
CA ASN A 105 12.92 -11.39 -17.69
C ASN A 105 11.89 -10.54 -16.93
N ASP A 106 11.76 -9.27 -17.30
CA ASP A 106 10.89 -8.33 -16.59
C ASP A 106 9.40 -8.56 -16.92
N GLU A 107 8.81 -9.62 -16.34
CA GLU A 107 7.42 -10.03 -16.58
C GLU A 107 6.42 -8.91 -16.28
N VAL A 108 6.70 -8.06 -15.28
CA VAL A 108 5.89 -6.87 -14.98
C VAL A 108 5.88 -5.90 -16.16
N ALA A 109 7.00 -5.68 -16.85
CA ALA A 109 7.05 -4.77 -18.00
C ALA A 109 6.18 -5.30 -19.15
N HIS A 110 6.22 -6.62 -19.38
CA HIS A 110 5.37 -7.27 -20.37
C HIS A 110 3.89 -7.11 -20.04
N VAL A 111 3.48 -7.40 -18.80
CA VAL A 111 2.07 -7.22 -18.41
C VAL A 111 1.63 -5.76 -18.53
N VAL A 112 2.47 -4.81 -18.14
CA VAL A 112 2.15 -3.38 -18.27
C VAL A 112 2.02 -2.96 -19.74
N ASN A 113 2.96 -3.34 -20.59
CA ASN A 113 2.99 -2.87 -21.98
C ASN A 113 2.00 -3.62 -22.89
N ASP A 114 1.89 -4.94 -22.71
CA ASP A 114 1.16 -5.82 -23.63
C ASP A 114 -0.30 -6.02 -23.20
N VAL A 115 -0.63 -5.76 -21.92
CA VAL A 115 -1.99 -5.89 -21.38
C VAL A 115 -2.53 -4.53 -20.98
N LEU A 116 -1.97 -3.91 -19.93
CA LEU A 116 -2.56 -2.71 -19.33
C LEU A 116 -2.63 -1.53 -20.31
N ARG A 117 -1.52 -1.20 -20.98
CA ARG A 117 -1.50 -0.06 -21.91
C ARG A 117 -2.44 -0.27 -23.09
N VAL A 118 -2.52 -1.49 -23.61
CA VAL A 118 -3.42 -1.83 -24.71
C VAL A 118 -4.87 -1.66 -24.28
N GLU A 119 -5.22 -2.11 -23.08
CA GLU A 119 -6.57 -1.96 -22.53
C GLU A 119 -6.95 -0.51 -22.25
N LEU A 120 -6.06 0.26 -21.63
CA LEU A 120 -6.28 1.69 -21.38
C LEU A 120 -6.43 2.46 -22.70
N GLN A 121 -5.64 2.13 -23.73
CA GLN A 121 -5.78 2.76 -25.06
C GLN A 121 -7.10 2.39 -25.76
N ALA A 122 -7.58 1.16 -25.58
CA ALA A 122 -8.84 0.70 -26.14
C ALA A 122 -10.06 1.19 -25.33
N ALA A 123 -9.88 1.61 -24.07
CA ALA A 123 -10.94 2.11 -23.22
C ALA A 123 -11.36 3.51 -23.66
N HIS A 124 -12.62 3.65 -24.10
CA HIS A 124 -13.21 4.92 -24.53
C HIS A 124 -14.01 5.63 -23.45
N THR A 125 -14.34 4.94 -22.35
CA THR A 125 -15.15 5.46 -21.25
C THR A 125 -14.69 4.86 -19.92
N ASP A 126 -14.75 5.67 -18.87
CA ASP A 126 -14.64 5.22 -17.49
C ASP A 126 -15.71 4.14 -17.21
N SER A 127 -15.29 3.04 -16.60
CA SER A 127 -16.19 1.99 -16.14
C SER A 127 -15.90 1.78 -14.66
N ILE A 128 -16.74 2.37 -13.82
CA ILE A 128 -16.50 2.49 -12.37
C ILE A 128 -17.45 1.53 -11.63
N ILE A 129 -16.90 0.75 -10.70
CA ILE A 129 -17.71 0.06 -9.69
C ILE A 129 -18.11 1.06 -8.62
N THR A 130 -19.43 1.26 -8.46
CA THR A 130 -20.02 2.17 -7.48
C THR A 130 -20.62 1.39 -6.29
N SER A 131 -20.87 2.07 -5.17
CA SER A 131 -21.31 1.45 -3.92
C SER A 131 -22.68 0.75 -3.99
N ASP A 132 -23.51 1.13 -4.95
CA ASP A 132 -24.83 0.55 -5.22
C ASP A 132 -24.77 -0.68 -6.15
N HIS A 133 -23.58 -1.06 -6.62
CA HIS A 133 -23.42 -2.20 -7.52
C HIS A 133 -23.90 -3.52 -6.87
N GLN A 134 -24.62 -4.33 -7.64
CA GLN A 134 -25.25 -5.56 -7.15
C GLN A 134 -24.24 -6.64 -6.72
N CYS A 135 -22.98 -6.55 -7.18
CA CYS A 135 -21.90 -7.45 -6.78
C CYS A 135 -21.66 -7.49 -5.26
N PHE A 136 -22.12 -6.49 -4.51
CA PHE A 136 -21.97 -6.43 -3.05
C PHE A 136 -23.07 -7.18 -2.29
N ALA A 137 -24.09 -7.74 -2.96
CA ALA A 137 -25.12 -8.53 -2.28
C ALA A 137 -24.57 -9.73 -1.48
N PRO A 138 -23.59 -10.51 -1.98
CA PRO A 138 -22.95 -11.58 -1.19
C PRO A 138 -22.21 -11.06 0.05
N ALA A 139 -21.63 -9.85 0.01
CA ALA A 139 -20.96 -9.26 1.15
C ALA A 139 -21.97 -8.88 2.26
N ARG A 140 -23.15 -8.36 1.90
CA ARG A 140 -24.24 -8.10 2.85
C ARG A 140 -24.68 -9.39 3.56
N ALA A 141 -24.91 -10.45 2.79
CA ALA A 141 -25.28 -11.76 3.35
C ALA A 141 -24.18 -12.35 4.25
N PHE A 142 -22.90 -12.13 3.90
CA PHE A 142 -21.78 -12.51 4.75
C PHE A 142 -21.79 -11.76 6.08
N CYS A 143 -21.99 -10.44 6.06
CA CYS A 143 -22.06 -9.62 7.28
C CYS A 143 -23.20 -10.03 8.18
N GLU A 144 -24.40 -10.26 7.64
CA GLU A 144 -25.56 -10.74 8.39
C GLU A 144 -25.28 -12.09 9.07
N ARG A 145 -24.68 -13.03 8.32
CA ARG A 145 -24.39 -14.37 8.84
C ARG A 145 -23.39 -14.36 9.98
N TRP A 146 -22.35 -13.54 9.87
CA TRP A 146 -21.23 -13.52 10.80
C TRP A 146 -21.30 -12.38 11.80
N ASP A 147 -22.44 -11.68 11.91
CA ASP A 147 -22.67 -10.54 12.79
C ASP A 147 -21.55 -9.49 12.68
N ILE A 148 -21.21 -9.13 11.44
CA ILE A 148 -20.18 -8.13 11.12
C ILE A 148 -20.86 -6.75 11.09
N PRO A 149 -20.33 -5.74 11.82
CA PRO A 149 -20.93 -4.41 11.85
C PRO A 149 -21.09 -3.77 10.47
N GLU A 150 -22.17 -3.00 10.28
CA GLU A 150 -22.47 -2.27 9.04
C GLU A 150 -21.30 -1.36 8.62
N GLN A 151 -20.60 -0.75 9.58
CA GLN A 151 -19.43 0.10 9.28
C GLN A 151 -18.32 -0.66 8.54
N ALA A 152 -18.07 -1.93 8.85
CA ALA A 152 -17.09 -2.75 8.14
C ALA A 152 -17.53 -3.03 6.70
N LEU A 153 -18.82 -3.28 6.49
CA LEU A 153 -19.40 -3.44 5.16
C LEU A 153 -19.26 -2.15 4.33
N GLU A 154 -19.58 -0.99 4.90
CA GLU A 154 -19.41 0.30 4.21
C GLU A 154 -17.96 0.56 3.80
N ASN A 155 -17.02 0.29 4.72
CA ASN A 155 -15.60 0.46 4.46
C ASN A 155 -15.11 -0.49 3.37
N PHE A 156 -15.55 -1.75 3.41
CA PHE A 156 -15.25 -2.74 2.39
C PHE A 156 -15.81 -2.33 1.02
N ILE A 157 -17.06 -1.88 0.95
CA ILE A 157 -17.67 -1.41 -0.31
C ILE A 157 -16.91 -0.23 -0.86
N LYS A 158 -16.60 0.79 -0.04
CA LYS A 158 -15.86 1.98 -0.47
C LYS A 158 -14.45 1.65 -0.96
N LEU A 159 -13.73 0.74 -0.30
CA LEU A 159 -12.43 0.25 -0.76
C LEU A 159 -12.53 -0.54 -2.07
N SER A 160 -13.60 -1.30 -2.26
CA SER A 160 -13.80 -2.14 -3.45
C SER A 160 -14.23 -1.35 -4.69
N CYS A 161 -14.77 -0.14 -4.52
CA CYS A 161 -15.10 0.76 -5.62
C CYS A 161 -13.84 1.23 -6.34
N GLY A 162 -13.97 1.61 -7.61
CA GLY A 162 -12.83 2.05 -8.43
C GLY A 162 -13.07 1.83 -9.92
N ASP A 163 -12.10 2.23 -10.73
CA ASP A 163 -12.13 2.02 -12.17
C ASP A 163 -11.79 0.56 -12.50
N THR A 164 -12.70 -0.12 -13.19
CA THR A 164 -12.54 -1.52 -13.62
C THR A 164 -11.40 -1.73 -14.60
N LYS A 165 -10.86 -0.66 -15.21
CA LYS A 165 -9.67 -0.73 -16.08
C LYS A 165 -8.38 -0.65 -15.30
N PHE A 166 -8.42 -0.24 -14.03
CA PHE A 166 -7.22 -0.14 -13.21
C PHE A 166 -6.88 -1.51 -12.61
N PRO A 167 -5.58 -1.81 -12.44
CA PRO A 167 -5.16 -2.97 -11.67
C PRO A 167 -5.76 -2.94 -10.26
N VAL A 168 -6.25 -4.07 -9.79
CA VAL A 168 -6.77 -4.21 -8.42
C VAL A 168 -5.60 -4.38 -7.46
N LEU A 169 -5.61 -3.66 -6.33
CA LEU A 169 -4.68 -3.89 -5.24
C LEU A 169 -5.26 -4.91 -4.25
N LEU A 170 -4.58 -6.04 -4.05
CA LEU A 170 -5.04 -7.09 -3.15
C LEU A 170 -4.19 -7.14 -1.88
N LEU A 171 -4.80 -6.93 -0.73
CA LEU A 171 -4.24 -7.02 0.62
C LEU A 171 -4.67 -8.33 1.30
N LEU A 172 -4.26 -8.53 2.55
CA LEU A 172 -4.53 -9.78 3.28
C LEU A 172 -5.90 -9.76 3.99
N THR A 173 -6.07 -8.80 4.89
CA THR A 173 -7.21 -8.65 5.79
C THR A 173 -7.34 -7.18 6.16
N PRO A 174 -8.57 -6.73 6.46
CA PRO A 174 -8.77 -5.38 6.94
C PRO A 174 -8.10 -5.15 8.30
N SER A 175 -7.81 -3.88 8.59
CA SER A 175 -7.26 -3.49 9.89
C SER A 175 -8.25 -3.75 11.03
N ASP A 176 -7.74 -3.93 12.26
CA ASP A 176 -8.59 -4.18 13.43
C ASP A 176 -9.61 -3.03 13.69
N GLY A 177 -9.33 -1.81 13.21
CA GLY A 177 -10.22 -0.65 13.35
C GLY A 177 -11.36 -0.57 12.32
N HIS A 178 -11.39 -1.43 11.29
CA HIS A 178 -12.35 -1.28 10.17
C HIS A 178 -13.83 -1.46 10.56
N GLU A 179 -14.11 -2.08 11.71
CA GLU A 179 -15.46 -2.29 12.25
C GLU A 179 -15.99 -1.08 13.04
N GLU A 180 -15.09 -0.20 13.50
CA GLU A 180 -15.41 0.90 14.43
C GLU A 180 -15.14 2.29 13.82
N GLN A 181 -14.28 2.34 12.81
CA GLN A 181 -13.81 3.59 12.21
C GLN A 181 -14.53 3.88 10.91
N SER A 182 -14.78 5.16 10.63
CA SER A 182 -15.21 5.59 9.30
C SER A 182 -14.14 5.29 8.25
N TYR A 183 -14.51 5.31 6.97
CA TYR A 183 -13.57 5.10 5.87
C TYR A 183 -12.37 6.07 5.91
N VAL A 184 -12.63 7.35 6.18
CA VAL A 184 -11.58 8.39 6.28
C VAL A 184 -10.68 8.12 7.47
N ASP A 185 -11.26 7.78 8.63
CA ASP A 185 -10.49 7.46 9.83
C ASP A 185 -9.66 6.19 9.66
N MET A 186 -10.15 5.22 8.90
CA MET A 186 -9.41 3.99 8.60
C MET A 186 -8.16 4.29 7.76
N PHE A 187 -8.25 5.14 6.73
CA PHE A 187 -7.08 5.63 5.98
C PHE A 187 -6.14 6.43 6.87
N ARG A 188 -6.69 7.25 7.76
CA ARG A 188 -5.91 8.04 8.71
C ARG A 188 -5.16 7.13 9.67
N ASN A 189 -5.79 6.12 10.26
CA ASN A 189 -5.22 5.37 11.39
C ASN A 189 -4.51 4.07 10.97
N SER A 190 -4.83 3.51 9.81
CA SER A 190 -4.11 2.36 9.26
C SER A 190 -2.80 2.80 8.62
N SER A 191 -1.69 2.43 9.24
CA SER A 191 -0.35 2.72 8.71
C SER A 191 -0.14 2.12 7.31
N THR A 192 -0.78 0.99 7.01
CA THR A 192 -0.75 0.36 5.68
C THR A 192 -1.51 1.18 4.64
N LEU A 193 -2.76 1.56 4.91
CA LEU A 193 -3.55 2.35 3.96
C LEU A 193 -2.97 3.74 3.78
N ARG A 194 -2.42 4.34 4.84
CA ARG A 194 -1.71 5.62 4.75
C ARG A 194 -0.49 5.52 3.84
N TRP A 195 0.32 4.46 3.98
CA TRP A 195 1.46 4.22 3.09
C TRP A 195 1.03 4.06 1.64
N ILE A 196 -0.04 3.29 1.39
CA ILE A 196 -0.61 3.07 0.04
C ILE A 196 -1.09 4.39 -0.56
N TYR A 197 -1.81 5.20 0.21
CA TYR A 197 -2.28 6.53 -0.20
C TYR A 197 -1.11 7.41 -0.66
N HIS A 198 -0.04 7.51 0.14
CA HIS A 198 1.13 8.30 -0.25
C HIS A 198 1.83 7.73 -1.49
N ALA A 199 1.96 6.41 -1.59
CA ALA A 199 2.57 5.78 -2.76
C ALA A 199 1.79 6.09 -4.05
N PHE A 200 0.46 6.07 -4.03
CA PHE A 200 -0.35 6.44 -5.19
C PHE A 200 -0.36 7.93 -5.48
N LYS A 201 -0.39 8.77 -4.44
CA LYS A 201 -0.25 10.21 -4.57
C LYS A 201 1.05 10.59 -5.28
N ASP A 202 2.17 9.96 -4.91
CA ASP A 202 3.48 10.19 -5.55
C ASP A 202 3.49 9.80 -7.04
N ILE A 203 2.64 8.85 -7.45
CA ILE A 203 2.49 8.41 -8.85
C ILE A 203 1.53 9.33 -9.63
N GLY A 204 0.68 10.08 -8.93
CA GLY A 204 -0.39 10.87 -9.54
C GLY A 204 -1.63 10.04 -9.87
N VAL A 205 -1.92 8.99 -9.10
CA VAL A 205 -3.20 8.26 -9.18
C VAL A 205 -4.01 8.53 -7.93
N ASN A 206 -5.30 8.84 -8.10
CA ASN A 206 -6.21 8.96 -6.97
C ASN A 206 -6.54 7.57 -6.43
N VAL A 207 -6.34 7.35 -5.14
CA VAL A 207 -6.62 6.05 -4.50
C VAL A 207 -8.08 5.62 -4.64
N ALA A 208 -9.01 6.57 -4.79
CA ALA A 208 -10.44 6.29 -4.99
C ALA A 208 -10.76 5.69 -6.36
N ASP A 209 -9.85 5.82 -7.34
CA ASP A 209 -9.98 5.16 -8.65
C ASP A 209 -9.45 3.71 -8.61
N ILE A 210 -8.83 3.28 -7.52
CA ILE A 210 -8.22 1.95 -7.40
C ILE A 210 -9.07 1.10 -6.47
N SER A 211 -9.61 -0.01 -7.00
CA SER A 211 -10.22 -1.03 -6.15
C SER A 211 -9.15 -1.70 -5.28
N ILE A 212 -9.29 -1.54 -3.96
CA ILE A 212 -8.48 -2.19 -2.94
C ILE A 212 -9.33 -3.30 -2.30
N LEU A 213 -8.90 -4.55 -2.46
CA LEU A 213 -9.56 -5.72 -1.88
C LEU A 213 -8.66 -6.37 -0.84
N ASP A 214 -9.24 -7.06 0.14
CA ASP A 214 -8.52 -7.99 1.00
C ASP A 214 -8.83 -9.41 0.55
N VAL A 215 -7.86 -10.34 0.49
CA VAL A 215 -8.15 -11.74 0.12
C VAL A 215 -9.07 -12.41 1.13
N CYS A 216 -8.98 -12.04 2.41
CA CYS A 216 -9.92 -12.40 3.47
C CYS A 216 -10.68 -11.13 3.93
N PRO A 217 -11.70 -10.69 3.20
CA PRO A 217 -12.43 -9.45 3.46
C PRO A 217 -13.29 -9.55 4.72
N LEU A 218 -13.67 -8.40 5.28
CA LEU A 218 -14.62 -8.26 6.41
C LEU A 218 -14.20 -8.94 7.72
N LEU A 219 -13.08 -9.67 7.74
CA LEU A 219 -12.58 -10.39 8.88
C LEU A 219 -11.21 -9.83 9.29
N SER A 220 -11.23 -8.96 10.30
CA SER A 220 -9.99 -8.52 10.95
C SER A 220 -9.33 -9.66 11.71
N GLN A 221 -8.02 -9.55 11.97
CA GLN A 221 -7.32 -10.52 12.81
C GLN A 221 -7.90 -10.55 14.23
N ARG A 222 -8.34 -9.40 14.76
CA ARG A 222 -9.08 -9.31 16.02
C ARG A 222 -10.39 -10.10 15.97
N ARG A 223 -11.21 -9.93 14.93
CA ARG A 223 -12.48 -10.67 14.77
C ARG A 223 -12.27 -12.17 14.73
N ILE A 224 -11.32 -12.64 13.91
CA ILE A 224 -10.97 -14.07 13.79
C ILE A 224 -10.61 -14.67 15.15
N ARG A 225 -9.88 -13.93 15.99
CA ARG A 225 -9.49 -14.40 17.35
C ARG A 225 -10.64 -14.45 18.35
N GLN A 226 -11.72 -13.70 18.11
CA GLN A 226 -12.92 -13.70 18.96
C GLN A 226 -13.87 -14.85 18.60
N MET A 227 -13.72 -15.44 17.41
CA MET A 227 -14.52 -16.57 16.95
C MET A 227 -13.99 -17.90 17.49
N GLY A 228 -14.86 -18.89 17.66
CA GLY A 228 -14.43 -20.26 17.92
C GLY A 228 -13.61 -20.81 16.73
N PRO A 229 -12.64 -21.73 16.94
CA PRO A 229 -11.74 -22.19 15.86
C PRO A 229 -12.46 -22.75 14.63
N ALA A 230 -13.56 -23.49 14.82
CA ALA A 230 -14.34 -24.04 13.72
C ALA A 230 -15.10 -22.95 12.93
N ASP A 231 -15.69 -22.00 13.65
CA ASP A 231 -16.40 -20.87 13.06
C ASP A 231 -15.43 -19.94 12.31
N ALA A 232 -14.27 -19.65 12.92
CA ALA A 232 -13.20 -18.86 12.31
C ALA A 232 -12.75 -19.48 10.98
N GLN A 233 -12.48 -20.78 10.96
CA GLN A 233 -12.07 -21.47 9.72
C GLN A 233 -13.18 -21.43 8.65
N THR A 234 -14.43 -21.63 9.05
CA THR A 234 -15.58 -21.57 8.13
C THR A 234 -15.75 -20.17 7.56
N ALA A 235 -15.70 -19.14 8.40
CA ALA A 235 -15.81 -17.74 8.00
C ALA A 235 -14.68 -17.31 7.07
N ILE A 236 -13.44 -17.75 7.33
CA ILE A 236 -12.28 -17.47 6.46
C ILE A 236 -12.48 -18.09 5.07
N GLU A 237 -12.89 -19.35 4.96
CA GLU A 237 -13.12 -19.98 3.65
C GLU A 237 -14.28 -19.31 2.89
N GLU A 238 -15.32 -18.88 3.61
CA GLU A 238 -16.42 -18.10 3.01
C GLU A 238 -15.97 -16.71 2.55
N ALA A 239 -15.07 -16.06 3.30
CA ALA A 239 -14.47 -14.79 2.92
C ALA A 239 -13.61 -14.95 1.65
N TYR A 240 -12.85 -16.04 1.51
CA TYR A 240 -12.15 -16.36 0.26
C TYR A 240 -13.13 -16.54 -0.91
N GLY A 241 -14.23 -17.26 -0.69
CA GLY A 241 -15.29 -17.41 -1.70
C GLY A 241 -15.97 -16.10 -2.07
N LEU A 242 -16.04 -15.13 -1.14
CA LEU A 242 -16.55 -13.78 -1.42
C LEU A 242 -15.64 -13.02 -2.40
N ILE A 243 -14.32 -13.08 -2.21
CA ILE A 243 -13.36 -12.43 -3.12
C ILE A 243 -13.32 -13.09 -4.48
N GLU A 244 -13.39 -14.42 -4.53
CA GLU A 244 -13.50 -15.15 -5.79
C GLU A 244 -14.70 -14.64 -6.61
N LYS A 245 -15.88 -14.53 -6.01
CA LYS A 245 -17.09 -13.99 -6.67
C LYS A 245 -16.93 -12.54 -7.13
N LEU A 246 -16.28 -11.70 -6.32
CA LEU A 246 -16.01 -10.31 -6.72
C LEU A 246 -15.06 -10.25 -7.90
N LEU A 247 -13.98 -11.04 -7.90
CA LEU A 247 -13.04 -11.12 -9.02
C LEU A 247 -13.68 -11.72 -10.28
N GLU A 248 -14.59 -12.69 -10.15
CA GLU A 248 -15.40 -13.20 -11.26
C GLU A 248 -16.30 -12.11 -11.86
N THR A 249 -16.77 -11.18 -11.02
CA THR A 249 -17.65 -10.08 -11.45
C THR A 249 -16.86 -8.92 -12.04
N PHE A 250 -15.78 -8.50 -11.38
CA PHE A 250 -14.92 -7.39 -11.82
C PHE A 250 -14.11 -7.76 -13.06
N LYS A 251 -13.76 -9.04 -13.20
CA LYS A 251 -12.87 -9.59 -14.24
C LYS A 251 -11.63 -8.73 -14.48
N PRO A 252 -10.87 -8.35 -13.43
CA PRO A 252 -9.69 -7.52 -13.62
C PRO A 252 -8.63 -8.31 -14.39
N ASN A 253 -7.94 -7.66 -15.32
CA ASN A 253 -6.86 -8.33 -16.06
C ASN A 253 -5.59 -8.44 -15.21
N ILE A 254 -5.41 -7.51 -14.26
CA ILE A 254 -4.21 -7.42 -13.42
C ILE A 254 -4.63 -7.24 -11.96
N VAL A 255 -4.00 -8.02 -11.08
CA VAL A 255 -4.01 -7.82 -9.63
C VAL A 255 -2.59 -7.61 -9.15
N VAL A 256 -2.34 -6.54 -8.41
CA VAL A 256 -1.10 -6.37 -7.63
C VAL A 256 -1.34 -6.99 -6.27
N SER A 257 -0.75 -8.15 -6.00
CA SER A 257 -0.97 -8.88 -4.76
C SER A 257 0.07 -8.53 -3.70
N CYS A 258 -0.39 -7.99 -2.59
CA CYS A 258 0.36 -7.62 -1.40
C CYS A 258 0.01 -8.52 -0.20
N GLN A 259 -0.52 -9.72 -0.44
CA GLN A 259 -0.80 -10.71 0.60
C GLN A 259 0.19 -11.89 0.51
N CYS A 260 0.95 -12.12 1.59
CA CYS A 260 2.06 -13.07 1.59
C CYS A 260 1.75 -14.40 2.32
N THR A 261 0.50 -14.65 2.73
CA THR A 261 0.24 -15.59 3.84
C THR A 261 -0.77 -16.70 3.55
N THR A 262 -1.52 -16.68 2.44
CA THR A 262 -2.55 -17.72 2.19
C THR A 262 -1.97 -19.12 1.92
N ARG A 263 -0.66 -19.24 1.62
CA ARG A 263 0.06 -20.53 1.54
C ARG A 263 0.35 -21.19 2.89
N GLY A 264 -0.04 -20.54 4.00
CA GLY A 264 0.07 -21.04 5.37
C GLY A 264 1.17 -20.32 6.16
N THR A 265 0.82 -19.86 7.36
CA THR A 265 1.75 -19.29 8.35
C THR A 265 1.43 -19.82 9.74
N ARG A 266 2.14 -19.37 10.77
CA ARG A 266 1.76 -19.69 12.17
C ARG A 266 0.37 -19.17 12.54
N THR A 267 -0.11 -18.14 11.85
CA THR A 267 -1.36 -17.43 12.19
C THR A 267 -2.49 -17.77 11.22
N TRP A 268 -2.15 -18.22 10.01
CA TRP A 268 -3.11 -18.56 8.96
C TRP A 268 -2.95 -20.02 8.56
N SER A 269 -4.04 -20.79 8.66
CA SER A 269 -4.12 -22.09 8.02
C SER A 269 -3.94 -21.93 6.51
N ARG A 270 -3.42 -22.97 5.86
CA ARG A 270 -3.39 -23.00 4.40
C ARG A 270 -4.83 -22.92 3.89
N ALA A 271 -5.09 -21.96 2.99
CA ALA A 271 -6.42 -21.80 2.41
C ALA A 271 -6.86 -23.08 1.68
N GLY A 272 -8.11 -23.50 1.90
CA GLY A 272 -8.76 -24.53 1.10
C GLY A 272 -9.18 -24.00 -0.28
N ASN A 273 -9.53 -22.71 -0.36
CA ASN A 273 -9.86 -22.02 -1.59
C ASN A 273 -8.66 -21.92 -2.56
N SER A 274 -8.84 -22.44 -3.77
CA SER A 274 -7.76 -22.50 -4.78
C SER A 274 -7.39 -21.15 -5.37
N VAL A 275 -8.36 -20.23 -5.52
CA VAL A 275 -8.12 -18.87 -6.02
C VAL A 275 -7.30 -18.08 -5.01
N ALA A 276 -7.65 -18.13 -3.73
CA ALA A 276 -6.89 -17.49 -2.65
C ALA A 276 -5.41 -17.96 -2.59
N LEU A 277 -5.14 -19.23 -2.93
CA LEU A 277 -3.77 -19.76 -3.03
C LEU A 277 -3.01 -19.21 -4.26
N GLN A 278 -3.68 -19.07 -5.40
CA GLN A 278 -3.09 -18.53 -6.64
C GLN A 278 -2.88 -17.02 -6.56
N LEU A 279 -3.65 -16.32 -5.73
CA LEU A 279 -3.46 -14.90 -5.45
C LEU A 279 -2.33 -14.64 -4.45
N CYS A 280 -1.69 -15.66 -3.89
CA CYS A 280 -0.62 -15.50 -2.90
C CYS A 280 0.61 -14.85 -3.52
N SER A 281 1.10 -13.81 -2.86
CA SER A 281 2.35 -13.15 -3.20
C SER A 281 3.51 -13.57 -2.30
N SER A 282 4.71 -13.12 -2.64
CA SER A 282 5.91 -13.33 -1.85
C SER A 282 6.93 -12.21 -2.04
N VAL A 283 7.75 -11.95 -1.01
CA VAL A 283 8.85 -10.97 -1.12
C VAL A 283 9.85 -11.37 -2.21
N SER A 284 10.14 -12.66 -2.36
CA SER A 284 11.01 -13.16 -3.43
C SER A 284 10.43 -12.90 -4.82
N GLY A 285 9.12 -13.16 -5.02
CA GLY A 285 8.44 -12.88 -6.28
C GLY A 285 8.45 -11.40 -6.63
N ALA A 286 8.23 -10.52 -5.63
CA ALA A 286 8.32 -9.09 -5.81
C ALA A 286 9.74 -8.63 -6.21
N LYS A 287 10.77 -9.15 -5.54
CA LYS A 287 12.18 -8.85 -5.85
C LYS A 287 12.56 -9.26 -7.28
N SER A 288 12.03 -10.38 -7.77
CA SER A 288 12.29 -10.85 -9.13
C SER A 288 11.35 -10.27 -10.18
N GLY A 289 10.38 -9.44 -9.81
CA GLY A 289 9.36 -8.94 -10.75
C GLY A 289 8.51 -10.06 -11.35
N HIS A 290 8.22 -11.11 -10.58
CA HIS A 290 7.46 -12.27 -11.06
C HIS A 290 5.97 -11.95 -11.18
N VAL A 291 5.33 -12.55 -12.17
CA VAL A 291 3.88 -12.52 -12.39
C VAL A 291 3.34 -13.95 -12.45
N GLU A 292 2.42 -14.26 -11.54
CA GLU A 292 1.66 -15.51 -11.58
C GLU A 292 0.38 -15.36 -12.42
N ILE A 293 -0.21 -16.48 -12.87
CA ILE A 293 -1.53 -16.48 -13.52
C ILE A 293 -2.51 -17.15 -12.58
N ALA A 294 -3.55 -16.42 -12.17
CA ALA A 294 -4.67 -16.98 -11.43
C ALA A 294 -5.86 -17.23 -12.38
N GLN A 295 -6.50 -18.38 -12.24
CA GLN A 295 -7.74 -18.72 -12.94
C GLN A 295 -8.92 -18.47 -12.00
N VAL A 296 -9.84 -17.60 -12.40
CA VAL A 296 -11.03 -17.22 -11.62
C VAL A 296 -12.25 -17.36 -12.53
N GLY A 297 -13.08 -18.37 -12.28
CA GLY A 297 -14.13 -18.77 -13.22
C GLY A 297 -13.56 -19.04 -14.63
N ASP A 298 -14.10 -18.35 -15.64
CA ASP A 298 -13.65 -18.42 -17.04
C ASP A 298 -12.52 -17.43 -17.39
N HIS A 299 -12.09 -16.61 -16.42
CA HIS A 299 -11.17 -15.49 -16.62
C HIS A 299 -9.77 -15.77 -16.06
N LYS A 300 -8.75 -15.21 -16.72
CA LYS A 300 -7.35 -15.30 -16.27
C LYS A 300 -6.87 -13.95 -15.80
N ILE A 301 -6.33 -13.91 -14.59
CA ILE A 301 -5.80 -12.71 -13.95
C ILE A 301 -4.26 -12.81 -13.91
N LYS A 302 -3.58 -11.74 -14.30
CA LYS A 302 -2.13 -11.58 -14.10
C LYS A 302 -1.88 -11.06 -12.69
N VAL A 303 -1.26 -11.88 -11.85
CA VAL A 303 -0.98 -11.56 -10.45
C VAL A 303 0.45 -11.06 -10.33
N VAL A 304 0.62 -9.73 -10.34
CA VAL A 304 1.90 -9.08 -10.09
C VAL A 304 2.25 -9.25 -8.62
N GLN A 305 3.41 -9.86 -8.36
CA GLN A 305 3.86 -10.17 -7.01
C GLN A 305 4.35 -8.90 -6.30
N GLY A 306 3.66 -8.49 -5.24
CA GLY A 306 4.11 -7.49 -4.27
C GLY A 306 4.29 -8.12 -2.89
N PHE A 307 4.37 -7.29 -1.85
CA PHE A 307 4.29 -7.73 -0.46
C PHE A 307 3.61 -6.67 0.41
N HIS A 308 3.12 -7.11 1.57
CA HIS A 308 2.37 -6.23 2.46
C HIS A 308 3.25 -5.05 2.95
N PRO A 309 2.77 -3.79 2.92
CA PRO A 309 3.54 -2.63 3.39
C PRO A 309 4.05 -2.73 4.83
N MET A 310 3.40 -3.54 5.67
CA MET A 310 3.87 -3.86 7.03
C MET A 310 5.32 -4.40 7.07
N TYR A 311 5.79 -5.10 6.03
CA TYR A 311 7.20 -5.54 5.95
C TYR A 311 8.19 -4.37 5.84
N ILE A 312 7.73 -3.18 5.45
CA ILE A 312 8.49 -1.93 5.42
C ILE A 312 8.31 -1.24 6.78
N LEU A 313 7.07 -1.05 7.21
CA LEU A 313 6.73 -0.26 8.41
C LEU A 313 7.33 -0.81 9.71
N TYR A 314 7.49 -2.13 9.81
CA TYR A 314 8.06 -2.81 10.98
C TYR A 314 9.54 -3.16 10.82
N GLU A 315 10.17 -2.82 9.69
CA GLU A 315 11.59 -3.02 9.50
C GLU A 315 12.38 -2.08 10.42
N LYS A 316 13.36 -2.65 11.11
CA LYS A 316 14.22 -1.93 12.06
C LYS A 316 15.57 -1.61 11.46
N ASP A 317 16.01 -2.39 10.49
CA ASP A 317 17.23 -2.14 9.75
C ASP A 317 16.97 -1.11 8.63
N ASP A 318 17.62 0.05 8.71
CA ASP A 318 17.38 1.17 7.78
C ASP A 318 17.70 0.80 6.34
N TYR A 319 18.66 -0.10 6.11
CA TYR A 319 19.04 -0.54 4.77
C TYR A 319 17.99 -1.48 4.16
N GLU A 320 17.54 -2.49 4.90
CA GLU A 320 16.44 -3.37 4.49
C GLU A 320 15.11 -2.60 4.31
N TYR A 321 14.85 -1.61 5.17
CA TYR A 321 13.71 -0.71 5.04
C TYR A 321 13.73 -0.03 3.66
N GLN A 322 14.84 0.63 3.32
CA GLN A 322 14.95 1.38 2.07
C GLN A 322 14.88 0.45 0.85
N ILE A 323 15.46 -0.76 0.93
CA ILE A 323 15.37 -1.75 -0.15
C ILE A 323 13.93 -2.17 -0.37
N ARG A 324 13.20 -2.56 0.69
CA ARG A 324 11.81 -3.01 0.56
C ARG A 324 10.90 -1.89 0.10
N GLU A 325 11.08 -0.69 0.65
CA GLU A 325 10.31 0.48 0.23
C GLU A 325 10.51 0.75 -1.26
N ARG A 326 11.76 0.75 -1.74
CA ARG A 326 12.08 0.94 -3.15
C ARG A 326 11.42 -0.11 -4.03
N ILE A 327 11.54 -1.39 -3.69
CA ILE A 327 10.97 -2.48 -4.51
C ILE A 327 9.47 -2.31 -4.66
N LEU A 328 8.75 -2.08 -3.54
CA LEU A 328 7.30 -1.98 -3.59
C LEU A 328 6.83 -0.71 -4.32
N LYS A 329 7.51 0.43 -4.08
CA LYS A 329 7.24 1.68 -4.82
C LYS A 329 7.52 1.53 -6.31
N GLU A 330 8.60 0.84 -6.71
CA GLU A 330 8.91 0.60 -8.11
C GLU A 330 7.85 -0.28 -8.79
N ILE A 331 7.35 -1.32 -8.12
CA ILE A 331 6.23 -2.12 -8.63
C ILE A 331 4.99 -1.24 -8.82
N PHE A 332 4.61 -0.45 -7.80
CA PHE A 332 3.44 0.42 -7.88
C PHE A 332 3.61 1.44 -9.00
N GLN A 333 4.76 2.11 -9.07
CA GLN A 333 5.05 3.10 -10.10
C GLN A 333 4.94 2.48 -11.50
N ARG A 334 5.53 1.32 -11.72
CA ARG A 334 5.51 0.66 -13.04
C ARG A 334 4.10 0.25 -13.46
N VAL A 335 3.32 -0.29 -12.53
CA VAL A 335 1.97 -0.79 -12.81
C VAL A 335 0.95 0.35 -12.93
N TYR A 336 1.04 1.38 -12.10
CA TYR A 336 0.00 2.41 -11.99
C TYR A 336 0.33 3.74 -12.70
N SER A 337 1.59 4.02 -13.10
CA SER A 337 1.89 5.23 -13.90
C SER A 337 1.12 5.32 -15.24
N PRO A 338 0.87 4.21 -15.97
CA PRO A 338 0.00 4.26 -17.15
C PRO A 338 -1.42 4.73 -16.82
N CYS A 339 -1.93 4.37 -15.63
CA CYS A 339 -3.25 4.77 -15.14
C CYS A 339 -3.29 6.28 -14.86
N ALA A 340 -2.27 6.82 -14.18
CA ALA A 340 -2.12 8.27 -13.95
C ALA A 340 -2.09 9.07 -15.26
N SER A 341 -1.47 8.50 -16.30
CA SER A 341 -1.40 9.16 -17.62
C SER A 341 -2.74 9.13 -18.35
N TRP A 342 -3.51 8.07 -18.15
CA TRP A 342 -4.80 7.86 -18.83
C TRP A 342 -5.92 8.67 -18.18
N LYS A 343 -6.01 8.63 -16.84
CA LYS A 343 -6.93 9.42 -16.04
C LYS A 343 -6.10 10.22 -15.05
N PRO A 344 -5.60 11.41 -15.46
CA PRO A 344 -4.91 12.29 -14.54
C PRO A 344 -5.84 12.62 -13.38
N PRO A 345 -5.31 12.95 -12.19
CA PRO A 345 -6.14 13.35 -11.07
C PRO A 345 -7.06 14.47 -11.53
N SER A 346 -8.36 14.16 -11.64
CA SER A 346 -9.35 15.21 -11.77
C SER A 346 -9.31 16.02 -10.48
N ASP A 347 -9.70 17.30 -10.50
CA ASP A 347 -9.88 18.12 -9.29
C ASP A 347 -10.96 17.57 -8.33
N SER A 348 -11.41 16.32 -8.51
CA SER A 348 -12.46 15.66 -7.75
C SER A 348 -12.01 15.40 -6.31
N PRO A 349 -12.73 15.92 -5.31
CA PRO A 349 -12.01 16.59 -4.25
C PRO A 349 -12.26 16.03 -2.86
N ASN A 350 -13.25 15.16 -2.63
CA ASN A 350 -13.69 14.96 -1.25
C ASN A 350 -12.70 14.14 -0.45
N LEU A 351 -12.27 12.97 -0.94
CA LEU A 351 -11.33 12.16 -0.16
C LEU A 351 -9.95 12.83 -0.05
N GLU A 352 -9.41 13.37 -1.15
CA GLU A 352 -8.12 14.04 -1.11
C GLU A 352 -8.16 15.34 -0.31
N ARG A 353 -9.21 16.18 -0.42
CA ARG A 353 -9.34 17.35 0.47
C ARG A 353 -9.57 16.94 1.91
N GLU A 354 -10.36 15.91 2.18
CA GLU A 354 -10.61 15.46 3.56
C GLU A 354 -9.33 14.90 4.17
N LEU A 355 -8.62 14.02 3.47
CA LEU A 355 -7.33 13.48 3.92
C LEU A 355 -6.27 14.57 4.02
N SER A 356 -6.18 15.49 3.05
CA SER A 356 -5.25 16.63 3.12
C SER A 356 -5.57 17.52 4.30
N LYS A 357 -6.83 17.93 4.47
CA LYS A 357 -7.28 18.75 5.61
C LYS A 357 -6.97 18.07 6.94
N CYS A 358 -7.19 16.75 7.04
CA CYS A 358 -6.86 15.98 8.23
C CYS A 358 -5.34 15.90 8.47
N LEU A 359 -4.54 15.72 7.42
CA LEU A 359 -3.09 15.66 7.51
C LEU A 359 -2.51 17.03 7.91
N ASP A 360 -2.99 18.10 7.29
CA ASP A 360 -2.62 19.49 7.60
C ASP A 360 -2.95 19.82 9.07
N THR A 361 -4.11 19.37 9.54
CA THR A 361 -4.50 19.51 10.96
C THR A 361 -3.56 18.73 11.88
N ALA A 362 -3.24 17.48 11.57
CA ALA A 362 -2.34 16.65 12.39
C ALA A 362 -0.90 17.20 12.42
N VAL A 363 -0.40 17.71 11.29
CA VAL A 363 0.90 18.38 11.20
C VAL A 363 0.90 19.68 11.99
N ALA A 364 -0.16 20.49 11.89
CA ALA A 364 -0.30 21.71 12.68
C ALA A 364 -0.33 21.42 14.19
N GLU A 365 -1.05 20.39 14.63
CA GLU A 365 -1.06 19.95 16.03
C GLU A 365 0.31 19.45 16.52
N LEU A 366 1.03 18.71 15.68
CA LEU A 366 2.40 18.27 15.96
C LEU A 366 3.35 19.46 16.11
N LEU A 367 3.29 20.42 15.17
CA LEU A 367 4.14 21.60 15.19
C LEU A 367 3.83 22.50 16.39
N LEU A 368 2.55 22.73 16.69
CA LEU A 368 2.12 23.48 17.88
C LEU A 368 2.56 22.78 19.18
N SER A 369 2.49 21.45 19.22
CA SER A 369 3.01 20.67 20.36
C SER A 369 4.52 20.83 20.49
N ALA A 370 5.27 20.67 19.40
CA ALA A 370 6.72 20.87 19.39
C ALA A 370 7.12 22.30 19.82
N GLU A 371 6.37 23.32 19.38
CA GLU A 371 6.63 24.71 19.75
C GLU A 371 6.36 24.98 21.24
N ARG A 372 5.24 24.48 21.78
CA ARG A 372 4.96 24.58 23.24
C ARG A 372 6.08 23.97 24.06
N LEU A 373 6.63 22.85 23.60
CA LEU A 373 7.74 22.16 24.25
C LEU A 373 9.04 22.97 24.18
N LEU A 374 9.35 23.56 23.02
CA LEU A 374 10.50 24.45 22.87
C LEU A 374 10.36 25.72 23.74
N ARG A 375 9.15 26.27 23.88
CA ARG A 375 8.90 27.42 24.76
C ARG A 375 9.06 27.07 26.24
N LYS A 376 8.51 25.93 26.71
CA LYS A 376 8.72 25.42 28.08
C LYS A 376 10.21 25.19 28.38
N ALA A 377 10.99 24.71 27.41
CA ALA A 377 12.43 24.53 27.56
C ALA A 377 13.19 25.86 27.64
N LYS A 378 12.75 26.89 26.90
CA LYS A 378 13.38 28.23 26.88
C LYS A 378 12.98 29.11 28.08
N SER A 379 11.77 28.95 28.63
CA SER A 379 11.28 29.76 29.75
C SER A 379 11.96 29.44 31.08
N GLY A 380 12.75 28.36 31.15
CA GLY A 380 13.40 27.93 32.39
C GLY A 380 12.41 27.43 33.45
N GLU A 381 11.14 27.22 33.09
CA GLU A 381 10.11 26.65 33.96
C GLU A 381 10.44 25.19 34.34
N THR A 382 11.32 24.53 33.60
CA THR A 382 12.03 23.33 34.06
C THR A 382 13.20 23.79 34.94
N GLY A 383 12.97 23.88 36.25
CA GLY A 383 13.94 24.39 37.23
C GLY A 383 15.39 23.92 37.01
N HIS A 384 16.31 24.86 37.22
CA HIS A 384 17.72 24.94 36.79
C HIS A 384 18.69 23.78 37.08
N ARG A 385 18.25 22.56 37.41
CA ARG A 385 19.16 21.40 37.63
C ARG A 385 18.72 20.06 37.06
N ASN A 386 17.57 19.97 36.40
CA ASN A 386 17.13 18.69 35.85
C ASN A 386 17.12 18.74 34.32
N LYS A 387 17.66 17.68 33.70
CA LYS A 387 17.47 17.38 32.28
C LYS A 387 15.99 17.62 31.92
N PRO A 388 15.68 18.16 30.72
CA PRO A 388 14.30 18.34 30.30
C PRO A 388 13.54 17.01 30.51
N ASP A 389 12.37 17.07 31.14
CA ASP A 389 11.55 15.89 31.40
C ASP A 389 10.88 15.42 30.10
N TYR A 390 11.70 14.82 29.23
CA TYR A 390 11.27 14.29 27.95
C TYR A 390 10.24 13.15 28.10
N LEU A 391 10.16 12.52 29.28
CA LEU A 391 9.17 11.48 29.57
C LEU A 391 7.79 12.10 29.83
N GLY A 392 7.68 13.13 30.67
CA GLY A 392 6.42 13.87 30.85
C GLY A 392 5.90 14.50 29.57
N ILE A 393 6.81 14.97 28.71
CA ILE A 393 6.50 15.51 27.37
C ILE A 393 5.92 14.44 26.45
N LYS A 394 6.50 13.24 26.46
CA LYS A 394 6.02 12.10 25.69
C LYS A 394 4.63 11.67 26.17
N ASP A 395 4.40 11.67 27.48
CA ASP A 395 3.13 11.28 28.07
C ASP A 395 2.01 12.31 27.80
N GLU A 396 2.31 13.62 27.79
CA GLU A 396 1.38 14.69 27.40
C GLU A 396 1.00 14.62 25.91
N PHE A 397 1.96 14.29 25.04
CA PHE A 397 1.71 14.09 23.61
C PHE A 397 0.94 12.78 23.33
N LEU A 398 1.25 11.70 24.07
CA LEU A 398 0.50 10.44 24.03
C LEU A 398 -0.95 10.59 24.49
N ALA A 399 -1.21 11.44 25.47
CA ALA A 399 -2.55 11.69 25.99
C ALA A 399 -3.45 12.44 25.00
N ASN A 400 -2.87 13.18 24.06
CA ASN A 400 -3.60 14.04 23.12
C ASN A 400 -3.53 13.56 21.66
N SER A 401 -2.73 12.55 21.35
CA SER A 401 -2.54 12.06 19.99
C SER A 401 -3.44 10.87 19.66
N THR A 402 -4.02 10.87 18.46
CA THR A 402 -4.75 9.70 17.91
C THR A 402 -3.81 8.66 17.30
N GLN A 403 -2.49 8.90 17.25
CA GLN A 403 -1.52 7.95 16.71
C GLN A 403 -1.12 6.88 17.74
N SER A 404 -0.65 5.73 17.24
CA SER A 404 -0.26 4.66 18.14
C SER A 404 0.94 5.06 18.99
N LYS A 405 0.92 4.69 20.28
CA LYS A 405 2.01 4.97 21.21
C LYS A 405 3.39 4.55 20.69
N ALA A 406 3.45 3.49 19.88
CA ALA A 406 4.68 2.98 19.30
C ALA A 406 5.25 3.87 18.18
N GLU A 407 4.40 4.46 17.34
CA GLU A 407 4.82 5.37 16.25
C GLU A 407 5.31 6.70 16.81
N ILE A 408 4.59 7.20 17.80
CA ILE A 408 4.96 8.37 18.60
C ILE A 408 6.31 8.14 19.30
N ASP A 409 6.48 7.00 19.95
CA ASP A 409 7.72 6.63 20.62
C ASP A 409 8.92 6.56 19.66
N LYS A 410 8.70 6.03 18.45
CA LYS A 410 9.73 5.94 17.41
C LYS A 410 10.13 7.35 16.94
N ALA A 411 9.15 8.17 16.56
CA ALA A 411 9.39 9.54 16.11
C ALA A 411 10.07 10.40 17.17
N PHE A 412 9.62 10.29 18.42
CA PHE A 412 10.17 11.05 19.55
C PHE A 412 11.59 10.62 19.90
N LYS A 413 11.89 9.30 19.93
CA LYS A 413 13.26 8.80 20.13
C LYS A 413 14.21 9.24 19.02
N THR A 414 13.77 9.21 17.76
CA THR A 414 14.57 9.69 16.63
C THR A 414 14.85 11.19 16.73
N PHE A 415 13.87 11.99 17.17
CA PHE A 415 14.02 13.42 17.39
C PHE A 415 15.00 13.73 18.55
N LEU A 416 14.82 13.09 19.70
CA LEU A 416 15.73 13.26 20.86
C LEU A 416 17.16 12.84 20.54
N GLY A 417 17.34 11.69 19.88
CA GLY A 417 18.67 11.23 19.48
C GLY A 417 19.36 12.16 18.46
N LYS A 418 18.60 12.98 17.73
CA LYS A 418 19.16 14.03 16.85
C LYS A 418 19.54 15.28 17.65
N LEU A 419 18.72 15.71 18.61
CA LEU A 419 19.03 16.84 19.49
C LEU A 419 20.24 16.57 20.39
N GLU A 420 20.36 15.37 20.96
CA GLU A 420 21.50 15.00 21.82
C GLU A 420 22.83 14.99 21.06
N ARG A 421 22.82 14.55 19.79
CA ARG A 421 24.01 14.60 18.90
C ARG A 421 24.43 16.02 18.56
N GLN A 422 23.48 16.96 18.48
CA GLN A 422 23.78 18.39 18.27
C GLN A 422 24.26 19.07 19.55
N ALA A 423 23.71 18.72 20.71
CA ALA A 423 24.18 19.24 22.00
C ALA A 423 25.62 18.78 22.31
N GLY A 424 25.98 17.54 21.96
CA GLY A 424 27.33 17.00 22.16
C GLY A 424 28.40 17.49 21.17
N THR A 425 28.01 18.17 20.08
CA THR A 425 28.97 18.73 19.10
C THR A 425 29.38 20.17 19.40
N ASN A 426 28.67 20.87 20.30
CA ASN A 426 29.00 22.24 20.70
C ASN A 426 29.97 22.34 21.90
N ASP A 427 30.42 21.22 22.48
CA ASP A 427 31.25 21.21 23.70
C ASP A 427 32.74 20.87 23.41
N ARG A 428 33.21 21.08 22.18
CA ARG A 428 34.62 20.89 21.78
C ARG A 428 35.27 22.18 21.30
N THR A 429 35.39 23.15 22.19
CA THR A 429 36.44 24.18 22.14
C THR A 429 36.76 24.68 23.54
N VAL A 430 37.63 23.99 24.28
CA VAL A 430 38.63 24.58 25.18
C VAL A 430 39.82 23.60 25.26
N GLU A 431 40.97 24.03 24.76
CA GLU A 431 42.26 23.37 24.97
C GLU A 431 42.71 23.45 26.43
N GLY A 432 43.44 22.41 26.86
CA GLY A 432 44.48 22.55 27.87
C GLY A 432 44.07 22.25 29.30
N ILE A 433 44.42 21.06 29.77
CA ILE A 433 45.19 20.81 31.01
C ILE A 433 45.49 19.29 31.03
N LYS A 434 46.77 18.93 30.95
CA LYS A 434 47.26 17.59 31.29
C LYS A 434 47.25 17.42 32.82
N PRO A 435 46.89 16.24 33.34
CA PRO A 435 47.48 15.73 34.57
C PRO A 435 48.33 14.47 34.31
N PRO A 436 49.21 14.12 35.25
CA PRO A 436 50.39 13.30 35.00
C PRO A 436 50.11 11.80 35.02
N LEU A 437 51.01 11.07 34.37
CA LEU A 437 51.30 9.66 34.61
C LEU A 437 51.52 9.42 36.11
N GLU A 438 50.89 8.38 36.67
CA GLU A 438 51.56 7.33 37.46
C GLU A 438 50.55 6.27 37.99
N TRP A 439 51.00 5.00 37.92
CA TRP A 439 50.44 3.70 38.35
C TRP A 439 49.36 3.04 37.47
#